data_AF-A0A3D8HIB9-F1
#
_entry.id   AF-A0A3D8HIB9-F1
#
_cell.length_a   1.000
_cell.length_b   1.000
_cell.length_c   1.000
_cell.angle_alpha   90.00
_cell.angle_beta   90.00
_cell.angle_gamma   90.00
#
_symmetry.space_group_name_H-M   'P 1'
#
loop_
_entity.id
_entity.type
_entity.pdbx_description
1 polymer ?
#
loop_
_entity_poly.entity_id
_entity_poly.type
_entity_poly.pdbx_seq_one_letter_code
_entity_poly.pdbx_strand_id
1 'polypeptide(L)'
;MKSKVILSALALLFAAGAMAQDCTFFFPQTKGTQLVKKGYDAKGNLQSVMTYTVDEVKNIPSGLEVEADYVFRNNAGTVYDKGDLEAFCQNGEFFMDMKEVLSNPSFVSTVQSDVEATDAVLNYPSVANAPSGNADDVYFDDAYIQIYSKKNRKNRKNVSIYDREYVTTEQVTTPAGTFDCTKIKYKIKSRSPKETIEGYGYEWYAPNVGVVKNEQYNNNDQLQYYTVLEVVK
;
A
#
# COMPACT_ATOMS: atom_id res chain seq x y z
N MET A 1 -20.03 -8.45 -73.41
CA MET A 1 -20.41 -8.80 -72.02
C MET A 1 -19.14 -8.75 -71.17
N LYS A 2 -19.00 -7.74 -70.31
CA LYS A 2 -17.81 -7.52 -69.46
C LYS A 2 -18.20 -7.82 -68.02
N SER A 3 -17.64 -8.88 -67.44
CA SER A 3 -17.83 -9.23 -66.03
C SER A 3 -16.95 -8.32 -65.16
N LYS A 4 -17.58 -7.62 -64.21
CA LYS A 4 -16.89 -6.93 -63.12
C LYS A 4 -17.13 -7.75 -61.85
N VAL A 5 -16.11 -8.47 -61.41
CA VAL A 5 -16.07 -9.06 -60.07
C VAL A 5 -15.45 -8.01 -59.15
N ILE A 6 -16.29 -7.36 -58.33
CA ILE A 6 -15.82 -6.49 -57.25
C ILE A 6 -15.85 -7.36 -55.99
N LEU A 7 -14.66 -7.72 -55.51
CA LEU A 7 -14.47 -8.42 -54.25
C LEU A 7 -14.44 -7.36 -53.14
N SER A 8 -15.57 -7.12 -52.48
CA SER A 8 -15.61 -6.28 -51.27
C SER A 8 -15.13 -7.11 -50.07
N ALA A 9 -13.91 -6.83 -49.61
CA ALA A 9 -13.39 -7.30 -48.33
C ALA A 9 -14.15 -6.61 -47.19
N LEU A 10 -14.97 -7.36 -46.46
CA LEU A 10 -15.57 -6.91 -45.21
C LEU A 10 -14.57 -7.24 -44.08
N ALA A 11 -13.68 -6.31 -43.79
CA ALA A 11 -12.86 -6.35 -42.58
C ALA A 11 -13.78 -6.09 -41.38
N LEU A 12 -14.22 -7.16 -40.72
CA LEU A 12 -14.80 -7.12 -39.37
C LEU A 12 -13.71 -6.64 -38.40
N LEU A 13 -13.63 -5.33 -38.19
CA LEU A 13 -12.98 -4.74 -37.03
C LEU A 13 -13.79 -5.17 -35.81
N PHE A 14 -13.41 -6.28 -35.19
CA PHE A 14 -13.70 -6.52 -33.78
C PHE A 14 -12.96 -5.43 -33.01
N ALA A 15 -13.65 -4.31 -32.76
CA ALA A 15 -13.33 -3.48 -31.62
C ALA A 15 -13.67 -4.33 -30.38
N ALA A 16 -12.74 -5.18 -29.98
CA ALA A 16 -12.68 -5.63 -28.60
C ALA A 16 -12.45 -4.36 -27.79
N GLY A 17 -13.53 -3.77 -27.28
CA GLY A 17 -13.43 -2.80 -26.21
C GLY A 17 -12.59 -3.47 -25.14
N ALA A 18 -11.44 -2.87 -24.80
CA ALA A 18 -10.74 -3.25 -23.60
C ALA A 18 -11.77 -3.08 -22.48
N MET A 19 -12.28 -4.20 -21.96
CA MET A 19 -12.97 -4.18 -20.69
C MET A 19 -11.92 -3.67 -19.72
N ALA A 20 -12.00 -2.38 -19.35
CA ALA A 20 -11.29 -1.92 -18.19
C ALA A 20 -11.72 -2.87 -17.06
N GLN A 21 -10.78 -3.66 -16.55
CA GLN A 21 -11.09 -4.56 -15.46
C GLN A 21 -11.52 -3.69 -14.28
N ASP A 22 -12.72 -3.95 -13.73
CA ASP A 22 -13.23 -3.24 -12.56
C ASP A 22 -12.30 -3.50 -11.37
N CYS A 23 -11.32 -2.62 -11.18
CA CYS A 23 -10.36 -2.65 -10.10
C CYS A 23 -10.68 -1.54 -9.11
N THR A 24 -11.12 -1.92 -7.91
CA THR A 24 -11.28 -0.95 -6.82
C THR A 24 -9.90 -0.46 -6.41
N PHE A 25 -9.64 0.82 -6.62
CA PHE A 25 -8.34 1.42 -6.33
C PHE A 25 -8.28 1.92 -4.88
N PHE A 26 -7.31 1.44 -4.11
CA PHE A 26 -7.16 1.76 -2.69
C PHE A 26 -6.06 2.80 -2.45
N PHE A 27 -6.05 3.87 -3.24
CA PHE A 27 -5.17 5.04 -3.06
C PHE A 27 -5.76 6.26 -3.80
N PRO A 28 -5.39 7.51 -3.49
CA PRO A 28 -5.90 8.67 -4.23
C PRO A 28 -5.47 8.66 -5.71
N GLN A 29 -6.40 9.00 -6.60
CA GLN A 29 -6.22 8.96 -8.06
C GLN A 29 -6.18 10.35 -8.72
N THR A 30 -5.98 11.41 -7.93
CA THR A 30 -5.98 12.79 -8.44
C THR A 30 -4.64 13.45 -8.17
N LYS A 31 -3.93 13.84 -9.22
CA LYS A 31 -2.63 14.54 -9.12
C LYS A 31 -2.74 15.73 -8.16
N GLY A 32 -1.77 15.85 -7.27
CA GLY A 32 -1.69 16.87 -6.23
C GLY A 32 -2.45 16.56 -4.95
N THR A 33 -3.27 15.50 -4.91
CA THR A 33 -3.95 15.07 -3.67
C THR A 33 -2.92 14.71 -2.62
N GLN A 34 -3.11 15.21 -1.40
CA GLN A 34 -2.27 14.93 -0.26
C GLN A 34 -3.00 14.09 0.79
N LEU A 35 -2.34 13.03 1.25
CA LEU A 35 -2.70 12.32 2.47
C LEU A 35 -1.74 12.71 3.59
N VAL A 36 -2.27 13.02 4.77
CA VAL A 36 -1.46 13.17 5.98
C VAL A 36 -1.89 12.14 6.99
N LYS A 37 -0.95 11.30 7.43
CA LYS A 37 -1.12 10.36 8.53
C LYS A 37 -0.22 10.77 9.68
N LYS A 38 -0.70 10.64 10.91
CA LYS A 38 0.12 10.82 12.11
C LYS A 38 0.30 9.48 12.79
N GLY A 39 1.53 9.20 13.21
CA GLY A 39 1.89 8.02 13.97
C GLY A 39 2.15 8.34 15.42
N TYR A 40 1.66 7.49 16.31
CA TYR A 40 1.66 7.69 17.75
C TYR A 40 2.22 6.45 18.45
N ASP A 41 2.84 6.65 19.61
CA ASP A 41 3.21 5.55 20.50
C ASP A 41 1.97 5.00 21.24
N ALA A 42 2.14 3.91 21.96
CA ALA A 42 1.07 3.28 22.74
C ALA A 42 0.42 4.20 23.81
N LYS A 43 1.09 5.29 24.19
CA LYS A 43 0.59 6.29 25.15
C LYS A 43 -0.12 7.46 24.47
N GLY A 44 -0.17 7.48 23.14
CA GLY A 44 -0.76 8.57 22.35
C GLY A 44 0.16 9.75 22.09
N ASN A 45 1.47 9.62 22.36
CA ASN A 45 2.42 10.69 22.02
C ASN A 45 2.76 10.63 20.54
N LEU A 46 2.70 11.77 19.86
CA LEU A 46 3.09 11.90 18.46
C LEU A 46 4.55 11.48 18.25
N GLN A 47 4.77 10.59 17.29
CA GLN A 47 6.08 10.09 16.89
C GLN A 47 6.43 10.51 15.46
N SER A 48 5.46 10.48 14.54
CA SER A 48 5.68 10.74 13.12
C SER A 48 4.54 11.50 12.46
N VAL A 49 4.88 12.25 11.41
CA VAL A 49 3.95 12.85 10.47
C VAL A 49 4.36 12.39 9.08
N MET A 50 3.49 11.62 8.44
CA MET A 50 3.69 11.04 7.12
C MET A 50 2.83 11.81 6.13
N THR A 51 3.44 12.39 5.11
CA THR A 51 2.74 13.11 4.04
C THR A 51 3.00 12.40 2.73
N TYR A 52 1.93 12.08 2.01
CA TYR A 52 1.95 11.53 0.66
C TYR A 52 1.36 12.56 -0.29
N THR A 53 1.91 12.71 -1.48
CA THR A 53 1.39 13.59 -2.53
C THR A 53 1.35 12.82 -3.84
N VAL A 54 0.19 12.71 -4.45
CA VAL A 54 0.06 12.09 -5.78
C VAL A 54 0.82 12.94 -6.79
N ASP A 55 1.86 12.40 -7.42
CA ASP A 55 2.60 13.10 -8.46
C ASP A 55 2.05 12.77 -9.84
N GLU A 56 1.89 11.50 -10.18
CA GLU A 56 1.45 11.09 -11.51
C GLU A 56 0.32 10.06 -11.46
N VAL A 57 -0.58 10.15 -12.44
CA VAL A 57 -1.70 9.21 -12.63
C VAL A 57 -1.69 8.81 -14.10
N LYS A 58 -1.40 7.54 -14.37
CA LYS A 58 -1.24 6.99 -15.72
C LYS A 58 -2.30 5.93 -15.99
N ASN A 59 -2.94 6.02 -17.14
CA ASN A 59 -3.75 4.92 -17.66
C ASN A 59 -2.85 4.06 -18.56
N ILE A 60 -2.63 2.82 -18.16
CA ILE A 60 -1.83 1.84 -18.88
C ILE A 60 -2.74 0.68 -19.37
N PRO A 61 -2.30 -0.15 -20.32
CA PRO A 61 -3.13 -1.25 -20.82
C PRO A 61 -3.60 -2.24 -19.74
N SER A 62 -2.85 -2.39 -18.64
CA SER A 62 -3.18 -3.27 -17.51
C SER A 62 -4.07 -2.65 -16.44
N GLY A 63 -4.36 -1.34 -16.51
CA GLY A 63 -5.17 -0.63 -15.53
C GLY A 63 -4.69 0.79 -15.24
N LEU A 64 -4.98 1.27 -14.03
CA LEU A 64 -4.51 2.54 -13.51
C LEU A 64 -3.20 2.34 -12.74
N GLU A 65 -2.26 3.26 -12.90
CA GLU A 65 -1.02 3.36 -12.15
C GLU A 65 -0.92 4.77 -11.55
N VAL A 66 -0.53 4.85 -10.28
CA VAL A 66 -0.37 6.09 -9.53
C VAL A 66 1.00 6.10 -8.86
N GLU A 67 1.77 7.14 -9.15
CA GLU A 67 3.03 7.43 -8.47
C GLU A 67 2.79 8.55 -7.44
N ALA A 68 3.31 8.35 -6.23
CA ALA A 68 3.18 9.33 -5.16
C ALA A 68 4.49 9.54 -4.39
N ASP A 69 4.84 10.81 -4.20
CA ASP A 69 5.93 11.21 -3.32
C ASP A 69 5.51 11.06 -1.86
N TYR A 70 6.42 10.62 -1.00
CA TYR A 70 6.24 10.64 0.44
C TYR A 70 7.35 11.40 1.17
N VAL A 71 6.99 12.07 2.28
CA VAL A 71 7.92 12.72 3.20
C VAL A 71 7.50 12.44 4.63
N PHE A 72 8.36 11.73 5.37
CA PHE A 72 8.13 11.36 6.76
C PHE A 72 8.99 12.20 7.70
N ARG A 73 8.32 12.80 8.69
CA ARG A 73 8.93 13.68 9.69
C ARG A 73 8.71 13.13 11.08
N ASN A 74 9.69 13.31 11.96
CA ASN A 74 9.50 13.01 13.37
C ASN A 74 8.69 14.12 14.06
N ASN A 75 8.41 13.95 15.36
CA ASN A 75 7.67 14.94 16.15
C ASN A 75 8.34 16.33 16.25
N ALA A 76 9.66 16.42 16.04
CA ALA A 76 10.39 17.68 15.98
C ALA A 76 10.33 18.35 14.59
N GLY A 77 9.70 17.71 13.60
CA GLY A 77 9.58 18.20 12.23
C GLY A 77 10.77 17.84 11.33
N THR A 78 11.75 17.10 11.83
CA THR A 78 12.91 16.66 11.06
C THR A 78 12.52 15.53 10.11
N VAL A 79 12.84 15.68 8.83
CA VAL A 79 12.67 14.62 7.82
C VAL A 79 13.63 13.49 8.14
N TYR A 80 13.10 12.28 8.34
CA TYR A 80 13.91 11.08 8.55
C TYR A 80 13.83 10.10 7.37
N ASP A 81 12.79 10.21 6.53
CA ASP A 81 12.64 9.42 5.32
C ASP A 81 11.84 10.20 4.27
N LYS A 82 12.16 9.96 3.00
CA LYS A 82 11.46 10.51 1.83
C LYS A 82 11.79 9.68 0.59
N GLY A 83 10.85 9.62 -0.34
CA GLY A 83 10.99 8.90 -1.59
C GLY A 83 9.68 8.90 -2.34
N ASP A 84 9.49 7.89 -3.18
CA ASP A 84 8.30 7.64 -3.97
C ASP A 84 7.78 6.23 -3.70
N LEU A 85 6.48 6.05 -3.95
CA LEU A 85 5.81 4.75 -3.95
C LEU A 85 4.89 4.65 -5.16
N GLU A 86 4.66 3.42 -5.59
CA GLU A 86 3.75 3.10 -6.67
C GLU A 86 2.51 2.35 -6.14
N ALA A 87 1.35 2.70 -6.67
CA ALA A 87 0.10 1.99 -6.48
C ALA A 87 -0.53 1.73 -7.85
N PHE A 88 -0.93 0.51 -8.14
CA PHE A 88 -1.41 0.14 -9.47
C PHE A 88 -2.44 -0.96 -9.44
N CYS A 89 -3.22 -1.06 -10.50
CA CYS A 89 -4.08 -2.20 -10.77
C CYS A 89 -3.44 -3.12 -11.80
N GLN A 90 -3.49 -4.41 -11.53
CA GLN A 90 -3.09 -5.45 -12.48
C GLN A 90 -4.08 -6.62 -12.38
N ASN A 91 -4.65 -7.03 -13.52
CA ASN A 91 -5.58 -8.16 -13.58
C ASN A 91 -6.84 -8.02 -12.67
N GLY A 92 -7.31 -6.78 -12.46
CA GLY A 92 -8.47 -6.50 -11.60
C GLY A 92 -8.16 -6.44 -10.10
N GLU A 93 -6.89 -6.59 -9.72
CA GLU A 93 -6.42 -6.53 -8.34
C GLU A 93 -5.53 -5.31 -8.13
N PHE A 94 -5.69 -4.65 -6.99
CA PHE A 94 -4.91 -3.47 -6.63
C PHE A 94 -3.67 -3.89 -5.85
N PHE A 95 -2.54 -3.29 -6.18
CA PHE A 95 -1.24 -3.47 -5.55
C PHE A 95 -0.69 -2.13 -5.09
N MET A 96 0.07 -2.15 -4.01
CA MET A 96 0.79 -0.99 -3.53
C MET A 96 2.13 -1.40 -2.95
N ASP A 97 3.11 -0.53 -3.11
CA ASP A 97 4.45 -0.71 -2.55
C ASP A 97 4.41 -0.97 -1.04
N MET A 98 5.11 -2.03 -0.61
CA MET A 98 5.19 -2.49 0.78
C MET A 98 5.74 -1.40 1.72
N LYS A 99 6.46 -0.41 1.19
CA LYS A 99 7.00 0.76 1.90
C LYS A 99 5.91 1.49 2.71
N GLU A 100 4.65 1.44 2.26
CA GLU A 100 3.51 2.01 2.98
C GLU A 100 3.28 1.39 4.37
N VAL A 101 3.49 0.08 4.50
CA VAL A 101 3.28 -0.64 5.78
C VAL A 101 4.44 -0.40 6.75
N LEU A 102 5.60 0.03 6.25
CA LEU A 102 6.81 0.30 7.04
C LEU A 102 6.79 1.65 7.77
N SER A 103 5.60 2.19 8.02
CA SER A 103 5.34 3.47 8.65
C SER A 103 5.84 3.61 10.10
N ASN A 104 6.12 2.51 10.80
CA ASN A 104 6.69 2.54 12.16
C ASN A 104 8.22 2.61 12.11
N PRO A 105 8.82 3.71 12.60
CA PRO A 105 10.26 3.89 12.57
C PRO A 105 11.05 2.77 13.27
N SER A 106 10.48 2.09 14.26
CA SER A 106 11.16 0.98 14.97
C SER A 106 11.51 -0.18 14.03
N PHE A 107 10.70 -0.41 13.00
CA PHE A 107 10.94 -1.44 11.99
C PHE A 107 11.94 -1.03 10.91
N VAL A 108 12.31 0.26 10.80
CA VAL A 108 13.12 0.76 9.66
C VAL A 108 14.39 1.53 10.08
N SER A 109 14.40 2.16 11.25
CA SER A 109 15.34 3.22 11.68
C SER A 109 16.81 2.84 11.86
N THR A 110 17.19 1.57 11.78
CA THR A 110 18.56 1.14 12.12
C THR A 110 19.56 1.21 10.97
N VAL A 111 19.13 1.52 9.74
CA VAL A 111 20.04 1.64 8.59
C VAL A 111 20.38 3.11 8.37
N GLN A 112 21.67 3.47 8.53
CA GLN A 112 22.19 4.83 8.34
C GLN A 112 21.86 5.39 6.96
N SER A 113 21.77 6.73 6.87
CA SER A 113 21.65 7.52 5.63
C SER A 113 22.43 6.90 4.45
N ASP A 114 21.82 6.90 3.25
CA ASP A 114 22.30 6.24 2.01
C ASP A 114 21.99 4.74 1.96
N VAL A 115 20.69 4.43 1.99
CA VAL A 115 20.12 3.08 1.94
C VAL A 115 19.57 2.78 0.55
N GLU A 116 19.47 1.49 0.26
CA GLU A 116 18.75 0.93 -0.88
C GLU A 116 17.82 -0.15 -0.38
N ALA A 117 16.65 -0.27 -1.01
CA ALA A 117 15.68 -1.29 -0.71
C ALA A 117 15.33 -2.06 -1.98
N THR A 118 15.08 -3.36 -1.87
CA THR A 118 14.45 -4.12 -2.95
C THR A 118 12.99 -3.68 -3.10
N ASP A 119 12.44 -3.76 -4.30
CA ASP A 119 11.01 -3.52 -4.48
C ASP A 119 10.19 -4.74 -4.05
N ALA A 120 9.05 -4.47 -3.44
CA ALA A 120 8.08 -5.46 -3.02
C ALA A 120 6.72 -4.78 -2.94
N VAL A 121 5.70 -5.43 -3.47
CA VAL A 121 4.32 -4.94 -3.48
C VAL A 121 3.44 -5.88 -2.66
N LEU A 122 2.33 -5.34 -2.16
CA LEU A 122 1.27 -6.08 -1.49
C LEU A 122 -0.03 -5.86 -2.26
N ASN A 123 -0.78 -6.93 -2.52
CA ASN A 123 -2.15 -6.80 -3.01
C ASN A 123 -3.08 -6.25 -1.90
N TYR A 124 -4.02 -5.39 -2.24
CA TYR A 124 -5.15 -5.01 -1.37
C TYR A 124 -6.45 -5.35 -2.11
N PRO A 125 -6.94 -6.59 -1.97
CA PRO A 125 -8.14 -7.03 -2.67
C PRO A 125 -9.38 -6.30 -2.18
N SER A 126 -10.33 -6.12 -3.08
CA SER A 126 -11.69 -5.71 -2.71
C SER A 126 -12.47 -6.93 -2.24
N VAL A 127 -12.82 -6.97 -0.95
CA VAL A 127 -13.59 -8.10 -0.39
C VAL A 127 -14.99 -8.24 -0.99
N ALA A 128 -15.53 -7.17 -1.59
CA ALA A 128 -16.77 -7.21 -2.36
C ALA A 128 -16.64 -8.05 -3.65
N ASN A 129 -15.42 -8.26 -4.12
CA ASN A 129 -15.10 -9.06 -5.31
C ASN A 129 -14.64 -10.49 -4.96
N ALA A 130 -14.87 -10.94 -3.73
CA ALA A 130 -14.49 -12.28 -3.29
C ALA A 130 -15.08 -13.36 -4.24
N PRO A 131 -14.26 -14.28 -4.81
CA PRO A 131 -14.72 -15.23 -5.82
C PRO A 131 -15.87 -16.14 -5.37
N SER A 132 -15.87 -16.52 -4.09
CA SER A 132 -16.90 -17.35 -3.46
C SER A 132 -18.07 -16.54 -2.89
N GLY A 133 -17.99 -15.22 -2.92
CA GLY A 133 -18.86 -14.32 -2.15
C GLY A 133 -18.56 -14.32 -0.65
N ASN A 134 -17.53 -15.05 -0.19
CA ASN A 134 -17.09 -15.05 1.20
C ASN A 134 -15.76 -14.29 1.33
N ALA A 135 -15.74 -13.25 2.16
CA ALA A 135 -14.56 -12.41 2.37
C ALA A 135 -13.39 -13.17 3.03
N ASP A 136 -13.65 -14.25 3.76
CA ASP A 136 -12.59 -15.08 4.37
C ASP A 136 -11.76 -15.86 3.34
N ASP A 137 -12.29 -16.05 2.12
CA ASP A 137 -11.60 -16.78 1.05
C ASP A 137 -10.69 -15.85 0.20
N VAL A 138 -10.63 -14.57 0.55
CA VAL A 138 -9.82 -13.58 -0.16
C VAL A 138 -8.35 -13.82 0.12
N TYR A 139 -7.57 -13.95 -0.96
CA TYR A 139 -6.14 -14.19 -0.89
C TYR A 139 -5.36 -12.88 -0.70
N PHE A 140 -4.37 -12.91 0.20
CA PHE A 140 -3.46 -11.79 0.43
C PHE A 140 -2.02 -12.28 0.26
N ASP A 141 -1.24 -11.55 -0.54
CA ASP A 141 0.17 -11.78 -0.78
C ASP A 141 1.00 -11.50 0.47
N ASP A 142 1.97 -12.38 0.72
CA ASP A 142 3.10 -12.09 1.59
C ASP A 142 4.11 -11.20 0.85
N ALA A 143 4.82 -10.34 1.57
CA ALA A 143 5.87 -9.51 1.00
C ALA A 143 7.16 -9.54 1.83
N TYR A 144 8.27 -9.35 1.13
CA TYR A 144 9.61 -9.34 1.72
C TYR A 144 10.47 -8.26 1.09
N ILE A 145 11.01 -7.38 1.93
CA ILE A 145 11.89 -6.29 1.52
C ILE A 145 13.24 -6.40 2.22
N GLN A 146 14.31 -6.15 1.46
CA GLN A 146 15.67 -6.06 1.98
C GLN A 146 16.13 -4.62 1.92
N ILE A 147 16.39 -4.03 3.07
CA ILE A 147 16.94 -2.68 3.20
C ILE A 147 18.41 -2.82 3.57
N TYR A 148 19.32 -2.20 2.84
CA TYR A 148 20.75 -2.25 3.12
C TYR A 148 21.44 -0.92 2.87
N SER A 149 22.52 -0.68 3.61
CA SER A 149 23.39 0.46 3.34
C SER A 149 24.15 0.25 2.04
N LYS A 150 24.15 1.25 1.16
CA LYS A 150 24.96 1.26 -0.08
C LYS A 150 26.46 1.19 0.22
N LYS A 151 26.89 1.79 1.35
CA LYS A 151 28.29 1.82 1.80
C LYS A 151 28.76 0.51 2.43
N ASN A 152 27.86 -0.22 3.10
CA ASN A 152 28.20 -1.48 3.77
C ASN A 152 27.01 -2.44 3.80
N ARG A 153 26.95 -3.39 2.86
CA ARG A 153 25.85 -4.38 2.75
C ARG A 153 25.71 -5.31 3.97
N LYS A 154 26.71 -5.37 4.88
CA LYS A 154 26.53 -6.08 6.16
C LYS A 154 25.53 -5.37 7.06
N ASN A 155 25.44 -4.05 6.97
CA ASN A 155 24.38 -3.26 7.60
C ASN A 155 23.11 -3.38 6.76
N ARG A 156 22.23 -4.29 7.16
CA ARG A 156 21.00 -4.63 6.47
C ARG A 156 19.89 -4.94 7.45
N LYS A 157 18.66 -4.80 6.97
CA LYS A 157 17.43 -5.13 7.68
C LYS A 157 16.47 -5.76 6.68
N ASN A 158 16.01 -6.95 6.99
CA ASN A 158 15.03 -7.65 6.18
C ASN A 158 13.68 -7.55 6.89
N VAL A 159 12.64 -7.13 6.17
CA VAL A 159 11.29 -7.07 6.73
C VAL A 159 10.38 -8.00 5.92
N SER A 160 9.62 -8.82 6.63
CA SER A 160 8.59 -9.69 6.08
C SER A 160 7.23 -9.27 6.63
N ILE A 161 6.24 -9.18 5.75
CA ILE A 161 4.82 -9.14 6.11
C ILE A 161 4.20 -10.40 5.56
N TYR A 162 3.50 -11.14 6.41
CA TYR A 162 2.99 -12.46 6.05
C TYR A 162 1.76 -12.84 6.87
N ASP A 163 1.11 -13.95 6.50
CA ASP A 163 -0.12 -14.43 7.13
C ASP A 163 -1.17 -13.30 7.21
N ARG A 164 -1.35 -12.60 6.09
CA ARG A 164 -2.35 -11.54 5.96
C ARG A 164 -3.73 -12.18 5.83
N GLU A 165 -4.67 -11.75 6.66
CA GLU A 165 -6.02 -12.30 6.69
C GLU A 165 -7.07 -11.20 6.84
N TYR A 166 -8.20 -11.40 6.17
CA TYR A 166 -9.39 -10.59 6.41
C TYR A 166 -9.88 -10.80 7.86
N VAL A 167 -10.37 -9.72 8.47
CA VAL A 167 -10.95 -9.75 9.81
C VAL A 167 -12.41 -9.34 9.77
N THR A 168 -12.71 -8.17 9.22
CA THR A 168 -14.06 -7.63 9.12
C THR A 168 -14.13 -6.43 8.18
N THR A 169 -15.33 -5.95 7.89
CA THR A 169 -15.57 -4.64 7.26
C THR A 169 -16.31 -3.77 8.27
N GLU A 170 -15.78 -2.59 8.58
CA GLU A 170 -16.33 -1.69 9.58
C GLU A 170 -16.09 -0.22 9.25
N GLN A 171 -16.94 0.66 9.80
CA GLN A 171 -16.71 2.10 9.68
C GLN A 171 -15.64 2.57 10.65
N VAL A 172 -14.64 3.28 10.13
CA VAL A 172 -13.58 3.91 10.93
C VAL A 172 -13.71 5.42 10.80
N THR A 173 -13.84 6.09 11.94
CA THR A 173 -13.83 7.55 12.00
C THR A 173 -12.46 8.06 12.43
N THR A 174 -11.92 8.99 11.67
CA THR A 174 -10.66 9.70 11.93
C THR A 174 -10.88 11.22 11.79
N PRO A 175 -9.89 12.07 12.10
CA PRO A 175 -9.99 13.50 11.83
C PRO A 175 -10.24 13.84 10.35
N ALA A 176 -9.87 12.96 9.41
CA ALA A 176 -10.11 13.15 7.99
C ALA A 176 -11.54 12.80 7.53
N GLY A 177 -12.34 12.14 8.37
CA GLY A 177 -13.70 11.71 8.04
C GLY A 177 -14.03 10.31 8.52
N THR A 178 -15.14 9.77 8.03
CA THR A 178 -15.58 8.40 8.29
C THR A 178 -15.52 7.58 7.01
N PHE A 179 -14.95 6.38 7.09
CA PHE A 179 -14.66 5.53 5.94
C PHE A 179 -15.17 4.11 6.18
N ASP A 180 -15.82 3.50 5.19
CA ASP A 180 -16.11 2.07 5.19
C ASP A 180 -14.81 1.32 4.86
N CYS A 181 -14.22 0.67 5.86
CA CYS A 181 -12.89 0.06 5.76
C CYS A 181 -12.97 -1.46 5.77
N THR A 182 -12.11 -2.09 4.96
CA THR A 182 -11.73 -3.49 5.17
C THR A 182 -10.65 -3.53 6.24
N LYS A 183 -10.87 -4.30 7.30
CA LYS A 183 -9.88 -4.61 8.32
C LYS A 183 -9.17 -5.91 8.00
N ILE A 184 -7.85 -5.88 7.99
CA ILE A 184 -7.00 -7.07 7.89
C ILE A 184 -6.08 -7.18 9.09
N LYS A 185 -5.64 -8.40 9.38
CA LYS A 185 -4.55 -8.70 10.31
C LYS A 185 -3.35 -9.19 9.52
N TYR A 186 -2.14 -8.94 10.01
CA TYR A 186 -0.92 -9.44 9.41
C TYR A 186 0.13 -9.72 10.49
N LYS A 187 1.08 -10.61 10.20
CA LYS A 187 2.30 -10.76 11.00
C LYS A 187 3.43 -9.96 10.37
N ILE A 188 4.31 -9.44 11.20
CA ILE A 188 5.49 -8.69 10.77
C ILE A 188 6.74 -9.21 11.47
N LYS A 189 7.79 -9.37 10.68
CA LYS A 189 9.11 -9.78 11.16
C LYS A 189 10.18 -8.89 10.55
N SER A 190 10.95 -8.24 11.41
CA SER A 190 12.09 -7.43 11.05
C SER A 190 13.36 -8.06 11.60
N ARG A 191 14.30 -8.41 10.73
CA ARG A 191 15.55 -9.07 11.10
C ARG A 191 16.75 -8.24 10.65
N SER A 192 17.60 -7.86 11.60
CA SER A 192 18.95 -7.34 11.35
C SER A 192 20.00 -8.35 11.83
N PRO A 193 21.30 -8.12 11.60
CA PRO A 193 22.36 -8.92 12.21
C PRO A 193 22.38 -8.89 13.74
N LYS A 194 21.82 -7.84 14.38
CA LYS A 194 21.90 -7.62 15.83
C LYS A 194 20.63 -8.02 16.57
N GLU A 195 19.48 -7.95 15.90
CA GLU A 195 18.18 -8.11 16.55
C GLU A 195 17.16 -8.73 15.58
N THR A 196 16.15 -9.38 16.16
CA THR A 196 14.94 -9.77 15.46
C THR A 196 13.76 -9.22 16.25
N ILE A 197 12.91 -8.45 15.58
CA ILE A 197 11.68 -7.87 16.13
C ILE A 197 10.54 -8.56 15.40
N GLU A 198 9.62 -9.14 16.16
CA GLU A 198 8.44 -9.84 15.65
C GLU A 198 7.20 -9.31 16.35
N GLY A 199 6.09 -9.33 15.62
CA GLY A 199 4.80 -8.87 16.10
C GLY A 199 3.72 -9.12 15.06
N TYR A 200 2.61 -8.44 15.26
CA TYR A 200 1.50 -8.42 14.32
C TYR A 200 0.91 -7.02 14.22
N GLY A 201 0.06 -6.80 13.24
CA GLY A 201 -0.66 -5.55 13.13
C GLY A 201 -2.04 -5.72 12.52
N TYR A 202 -2.79 -4.63 12.55
CA TYR A 202 -4.04 -4.48 11.85
C TYR A 202 -3.97 -3.27 10.92
N GLU A 203 -4.55 -3.40 9.73
CA GLU A 203 -4.77 -2.30 8.80
C GLU A 203 -6.26 -2.16 8.51
N TRP A 204 -6.71 -0.92 8.41
CA TRP A 204 -8.01 -0.56 7.89
C TRP A 204 -7.78 0.25 6.63
N TYR A 205 -8.20 -0.27 5.48
CA TYR A 205 -8.03 0.40 4.20
C TYR A 205 -9.38 0.66 3.52
N ALA A 206 -9.47 1.78 2.82
CA ALA A 206 -10.69 2.25 2.16
C ALA A 206 -10.42 2.70 0.71
N PRO A 207 -11.40 2.55 -0.20
CA PRO A 207 -11.27 2.98 -1.59
C PRO A 207 -10.89 4.47 -1.71
N ASN A 208 -10.08 4.80 -2.71
CA ASN A 208 -9.61 6.16 -3.03
C ASN A 208 -8.80 6.87 -1.93
N VAL A 209 -8.45 6.16 -0.85
CA VAL A 209 -7.75 6.72 0.31
C VAL A 209 -6.57 5.84 0.73
N GLY A 210 -6.74 4.52 0.68
CA GLY A 210 -5.75 3.55 1.16
C GLY A 210 -5.86 3.30 2.66
N VAL A 211 -4.74 3.06 3.34
CA VAL A 211 -4.71 2.75 4.77
C VAL A 211 -5.19 3.96 5.60
N VAL A 212 -6.38 3.88 6.16
CA VAL A 212 -7.02 4.89 7.02
C VAL A 212 -6.46 4.84 8.45
N LYS A 213 -6.18 3.62 8.93
CA LYS A 213 -5.65 3.36 10.27
C LYS A 213 -4.74 2.13 10.23
N ASN A 214 -3.69 2.15 11.03
CA ASN A 214 -2.82 1.00 11.27
C ASN A 214 -2.54 0.87 12.77
N GLU A 215 -2.44 -0.36 13.27
CA GLU A 215 -2.00 -0.64 14.64
C GLU A 215 -0.96 -1.77 14.62
N GLN A 216 0.06 -1.67 15.46
CA GLN A 216 1.15 -2.64 15.53
C GLN A 216 1.40 -3.05 16.96
N TYR A 217 1.47 -4.36 17.18
CA TYR A 217 1.59 -5.02 18.46
C TYR A 217 2.84 -5.90 18.49
N ASN A 218 3.42 -6.06 19.67
CA ASN A 218 4.44 -7.09 19.87
C ASN A 218 3.78 -8.46 20.13
N ASN A 219 4.59 -9.52 20.23
CA ASN A 219 4.10 -10.88 20.51
C ASN A 219 3.47 -11.07 21.90
N ASN A 220 3.49 -10.06 22.77
CA ASN A 220 2.84 -10.06 24.08
C ASN A 220 1.52 -9.25 24.07
N ASP A 221 0.95 -9.00 22.89
CA ASP A 221 -0.29 -8.24 22.68
C ASP A 221 -0.22 -6.78 23.18
N GLN A 222 0.99 -6.23 23.29
CA GLN A 222 1.16 -4.83 23.70
C GLN A 222 1.22 -3.96 22.45
N LEU A 223 0.32 -2.99 22.35
CA LEU A 223 0.38 -1.95 21.34
C LEU A 223 1.75 -1.26 21.40
N GLN A 224 2.40 -1.12 20.26
CA GLN A 224 3.70 -0.45 20.12
C GLN A 224 3.54 0.89 19.41
N TYR A 225 2.71 0.91 18.37
CA TYR A 225 2.56 2.05 17.47
C TYR A 225 1.22 1.98 16.74
N TYR A 226 0.66 3.13 16.43
CA TYR A 226 -0.50 3.20 15.56
C TYR A 226 -0.45 4.46 14.69
N THR A 227 -1.07 4.39 13.52
CA THR A 227 -1.23 5.55 12.63
C THR A 227 -2.71 5.83 12.38
N VAL A 228 -3.02 7.11 12.18
CA VAL A 228 -4.36 7.58 11.87
C VAL A 228 -4.28 8.58 10.72
N LEU A 229 -5.18 8.45 9.75
CA LEU A 229 -5.38 9.43 8.68
C LEU A 229 -5.98 10.72 9.25
N GLU A 230 -5.30 11.83 9.03
CA GLU A 230 -5.64 13.11 9.62
C GLU A 230 -6.16 14.11 8.58
N VAL A 231 -5.67 14.02 7.35
CA VAL A 231 -6.07 14.93 6.25
C VAL A 231 -6.10 14.17 4.93
N VAL A 232 -7.13 14.45 4.13
CA VAL A 232 -7.20 14.21 2.68
C VAL A 232 -7.52 15.57 2.05
N LYS A 233 -6.67 16.08 1.14
CA LYS A 233 -6.89 17.39 0.51
C LYS A 233 -6.29 17.50 -0.88
#